data_AF-A0A2G9C3D0-F1
#
_entry.id   AF-A0A2G9C3D0-F1
#
_cell.length_a   1.000
_cell.length_b   1.000
_cell.length_c   1.000
_cell.angle_alpha   90.00
_cell.angle_beta   90.00
_cell.angle_gamma   90.00
#
_symmetry.space_group_name_H-M   'P 1'
#
loop_
_entity.id
_entity.type
_entity.pdbx_description
1 polymer ?
#
loop_
_entity_poly.entity_id
_entity_poly.type
_entity_poly.pdbx_seq_one_letter_code
_entity_poly.pdbx_strand_id
1 'polypeptide(L)'
;MRAGPRAFWPALCAAAMVAGSAEAGVRYRCELLDGSERVALEDLSTRFSAAVRRCTAFEVADLPGPRIETELTSLAYARPRPSPQAWRTNPQPLALGAPHLQRMVQQASRKHGLDPRLVGALVHVESAYQTQARSPKGALGLMQIMPATGARYGVASRQDLLDPAINIDVGARYLRDLNEMFDGRVDLVLAAYNAGEGAVKRYGNRIPPYRETQDYVRKILKLYEGD
;
A
#
# COMPACT_ATOMS: atom_id res chain seq x y z
N MET A 1 45.97 -65.71 -6.27
CA MET A 1 44.92 -65.91 -5.24
C MET A 1 45.33 -65.20 -3.96
N ARG A 2 44.80 -64.00 -3.70
CA ARG A 2 44.83 -63.37 -2.36
C ARG A 2 43.55 -62.54 -2.20
N ALA A 3 42.74 -62.95 -1.24
CA ALA A 3 41.57 -62.22 -0.77
C ALA A 3 42.00 -61.13 0.23
N GLY A 4 41.31 -60.00 0.22
CA GLY A 4 41.36 -58.92 1.21
C GLY A 4 39.98 -58.26 1.29
N PRO A 5 39.58 -57.70 2.46
CA PRO A 5 38.28 -57.99 3.05
C PRO A 5 37.18 -56.96 2.77
N ARG A 6 35.93 -57.43 2.95
CA ARG A 6 34.66 -56.69 2.92
C ARG A 6 34.41 -55.93 4.23
N ALA A 7 33.86 -54.73 4.14
CA ALA A 7 32.86 -54.16 5.07
C ALA A 7 32.16 -52.99 4.33
N PHE A 8 30.87 -53.05 3.94
CA PHE A 8 29.59 -53.03 4.70
C PHE A 8 29.01 -51.62 4.95
N TRP A 9 28.00 -51.29 4.11
CA TRP A 9 26.74 -50.55 4.37
C TRP A 9 26.74 -49.00 4.55
N PRO A 10 25.59 -48.29 4.34
CA PRO A 10 24.51 -48.48 3.34
C PRO A 10 23.89 -47.14 2.80
N ALA A 11 22.77 -47.28 2.04
CA ALA A 11 21.62 -46.36 1.95
C ALA A 11 21.75 -45.08 1.07
N LEU A 12 20.77 -44.60 0.31
CA LEU A 12 19.40 -45.00 -0.08
C LEU A 12 18.87 -43.93 -1.08
N CYS A 13 17.76 -44.28 -1.75
CA CYS A 13 16.71 -43.37 -2.26
C CYS A 13 16.88 -42.62 -3.60
N ALA A 14 16.42 -43.31 -4.65
CA ALA A 14 15.26 -42.95 -5.51
C ALA A 14 14.79 -41.48 -5.64
N ALA A 15 14.91 -41.00 -6.89
CA ALA A 15 13.90 -40.37 -7.76
C ALA A 15 12.97 -39.25 -7.22
N ALA A 16 12.96 -38.08 -7.89
CA ALA A 16 11.95 -37.73 -8.89
C ALA A 16 12.04 -36.23 -9.34
N MET A 17 11.66 -36.00 -10.60
CA MET A 17 11.19 -34.74 -11.21
C MET A 17 12.22 -33.67 -11.57
N VAL A 18 12.73 -33.74 -12.81
CA VAL A 18 13.22 -32.59 -13.57
C VAL A 18 12.09 -32.15 -14.50
N ALA A 19 11.35 -31.11 -14.11
CA ALA A 19 10.60 -30.23 -15.02
C ALA A 19 10.13 -29.01 -14.23
N GLY A 20 10.83 -27.91 -14.42
CA GLY A 20 10.52 -26.62 -13.82
C GLY A 20 11.49 -25.61 -14.39
N SER A 21 11.25 -25.23 -15.64
CA SER A 21 11.98 -24.16 -16.33
C SER A 21 12.01 -22.92 -15.45
N ALA A 22 13.17 -22.61 -14.87
CA ALA A 22 13.42 -21.32 -14.26
C ALA A 22 13.40 -20.31 -15.41
N GLU A 23 12.37 -19.48 -15.49
CA GLU A 23 12.35 -18.39 -16.46
C GLU A 23 13.55 -17.46 -16.18
N ALA A 24 14.49 -17.44 -17.12
CA ALA A 24 15.60 -16.51 -17.18
C ALA A 24 15.06 -15.10 -17.41
N GLY A 25 14.64 -14.44 -16.33
CA GLY A 25 14.14 -13.07 -16.34
C GLY A 25 15.21 -12.06 -15.93
N VAL A 26 15.27 -10.93 -16.62
CA VAL A 26 16.04 -9.75 -16.21
C VAL A 26 15.54 -9.29 -14.83
N ARG A 27 16.47 -9.04 -13.91
CA ARG A 27 16.19 -8.49 -12.57
C ARG A 27 16.79 -7.10 -12.45
N TYR A 28 16.33 -6.33 -11.48
CA TYR A 28 16.82 -4.98 -11.21
C TYR A 28 17.38 -4.90 -9.81
N ARG A 29 18.59 -4.38 -9.64
CA ARG A 29 19.18 -4.03 -8.35
C ARG A 29 19.02 -2.52 -8.14
N CYS A 30 18.28 -2.15 -7.11
CA CYS A 30 17.88 -0.78 -6.81
C CYS A 30 18.46 -0.32 -5.48
N GLU A 31 19.16 0.82 -5.49
CA GLU A 31 19.59 1.55 -4.29
C GLU A 31 18.48 2.53 -3.90
N LEU A 32 18.02 2.45 -2.65
CA LEU A 32 17.05 3.36 -2.07
C LEU A 32 17.74 4.59 -1.46
N LEU A 33 16.98 5.66 -1.26
CA LEU A 33 17.53 6.91 -0.67
C LEU A 33 18.01 6.75 0.77
N ASP A 34 17.54 5.73 1.48
CA ASP A 34 18.02 5.35 2.82
C ASP A 34 19.34 4.55 2.79
N GLY A 35 19.89 4.29 1.60
CA GLY A 35 21.12 3.54 1.38
C GLY A 35 20.93 2.02 1.34
N SER A 36 19.71 1.51 1.51
CA SER A 36 19.45 0.08 1.38
C SER A 36 19.37 -0.37 -0.08
N GLU A 37 19.80 -1.61 -0.35
CA GLU A 37 19.75 -2.21 -1.69
C GLU A 37 18.63 -3.25 -1.77
N ARG A 38 17.90 -3.27 -2.89
CA ARG A 38 16.82 -4.24 -3.17
C ARG A 38 16.89 -4.80 -4.57
N VAL A 39 16.54 -6.07 -4.72
CA VAL A 39 16.36 -6.71 -6.03
C VAL A 39 14.87 -6.80 -6.38
N ALA A 40 14.51 -6.44 -7.61
CA ALA A 40 13.14 -6.43 -8.13
C ALA A 40 13.06 -7.13 -9.50
N LEU A 41 11.84 -7.51 -9.89
CA LEU A 41 11.52 -8.06 -11.22
C LEU A 41 11.27 -6.98 -12.28
N GLU A 42 11.15 -5.73 -11.85
CA GLU A 42 10.81 -4.58 -12.69
C GLU A 42 11.63 -3.37 -12.22
N ASP A 43 11.76 -2.38 -13.10
CA ASP A 43 12.46 -1.14 -12.78
C ASP A 43 11.65 -0.28 -11.81
N LEU A 44 12.09 -0.24 -10.55
CA LEU A 44 11.46 0.57 -9.52
C LEU A 44 11.72 2.07 -9.69
N SER A 45 12.79 2.47 -10.38
CA SER A 45 13.12 3.89 -10.55
C SER A 45 12.06 4.62 -11.39
N THR A 46 11.43 3.91 -12.33
CA THR A 46 10.33 4.42 -13.15
C THR A 46 9.03 4.64 -12.34
N ARG A 47 8.78 3.83 -11.30
CA ARG A 47 7.53 3.87 -10.49
C ARG A 47 7.66 4.60 -9.16
N PHE A 48 8.84 4.59 -8.56
CA PHE A 48 9.12 5.05 -7.19
C PHE A 48 10.33 6.00 -7.17
N SER A 49 10.43 6.89 -8.16
CA SER A 49 11.56 7.81 -8.36
C SER A 49 11.91 8.67 -7.13
N ALA A 50 10.93 8.96 -6.27
CA ALA A 50 11.13 9.73 -5.04
C ALA A 50 11.75 8.93 -3.88
N ALA A 51 11.83 7.60 -3.98
CA ALA A 51 12.38 6.72 -2.94
C ALA A 51 13.58 5.89 -3.42
N VAL A 52 13.79 5.83 -4.74
CA VAL A 52 14.85 5.06 -5.40
C VAL A 52 15.89 6.02 -5.96
N ARG A 53 17.14 5.84 -5.55
CA ARG A 53 18.27 6.61 -6.06
C ARG A 53 18.70 6.13 -7.44
N ARG A 54 18.81 4.81 -7.63
CA ARG A 54 19.17 4.19 -8.91
C ARG A 54 18.68 2.74 -8.97
N CYS A 55 18.39 2.25 -10.18
CA CYS A 55 18.20 0.82 -10.46
C CYS A 55 19.12 0.40 -11.61
N THR A 56 19.63 -0.84 -11.55
CA THR A 56 20.49 -1.44 -12.58
C THR A 56 19.97 -2.82 -12.94
N ALA A 57 19.72 -3.04 -14.23
CA ALA A 57 19.29 -4.35 -14.73
C ALA A 57 20.47 -5.35 -14.67
N PHE A 58 20.18 -6.60 -14.32
CA PHE A 58 21.14 -7.70 -14.38
C PHE A 58 20.44 -9.00 -14.80
N GLU A 59 21.14 -9.82 -15.58
CA GLU A 59 20.67 -11.15 -15.97
C GLU A 59 21.09 -12.18 -14.92
N VAL A 60 20.15 -13.04 -14.53
CA VAL A 60 20.40 -14.10 -13.54
C VAL A 60 21.33 -15.18 -14.10
N ALA A 61 21.39 -15.33 -15.43
CA ALA A 61 22.19 -16.33 -16.13
C ALA A 61 23.71 -16.12 -15.99
N ASP A 62 24.18 -14.95 -15.56
CA ASP A 62 25.61 -14.59 -15.47
C ASP A 62 26.21 -14.74 -14.06
N LEU A 63 25.49 -15.31 -13.09
CA LEU A 63 25.95 -15.41 -11.70
C LEU A 63 26.67 -16.74 -11.40
N PRO A 64 27.88 -16.71 -10.80
CA PRO A 64 28.62 -17.92 -10.48
C PRO A 64 28.03 -18.65 -9.25
N GLY A 65 27.36 -19.77 -9.51
CA GLY A 65 27.22 -20.90 -8.59
C GLY A 65 26.09 -20.84 -7.55
N PRO A 66 25.81 -22.01 -6.91
CA PRO A 66 24.57 -22.26 -6.14
C PRO A 66 24.42 -21.46 -4.84
N ARG A 67 25.47 -20.74 -4.40
CA ARG A 67 25.41 -19.91 -3.19
C ARG A 67 24.46 -18.72 -3.35
N ILE A 68 24.39 -18.13 -4.55
CA ILE A 68 23.52 -16.99 -4.82
C ILE A 68 22.06 -17.43 -4.98
N GLU A 69 21.77 -18.57 -5.61
CA GLU A 69 20.41 -19.12 -5.65
C GLU A 69 19.88 -19.39 -4.24
N THR A 70 20.72 -19.87 -3.32
CA THR A 70 20.30 -20.15 -1.94
C THR A 70 20.05 -18.86 -1.14
N GLU A 71 20.89 -17.83 -1.29
CA GLU A 71 20.63 -16.50 -0.70
C GLU A 71 19.42 -15.80 -1.32
N LEU A 72 19.25 -15.87 -2.65
CA LEU A 72 18.09 -15.34 -3.37
C LEU A 72 16.80 -16.08 -3.01
N THR A 73 16.84 -17.39 -2.77
CA THR A 73 15.68 -18.17 -2.31
C THR A 73 15.32 -17.81 -0.87
N SER A 74 16.31 -17.50 -0.02
CA SER A 74 16.08 -17.02 1.35
C SER A 74 15.57 -15.56 1.45
N LEU A 75 15.97 -14.70 0.50
CA LEU A 75 15.47 -13.32 0.36
C LEU A 75 14.13 -13.24 -0.40
N ALA A 76 13.87 -14.19 -1.30
CA ALA A 76 12.57 -14.40 -1.93
C ALA A 76 11.52 -14.98 -0.95
N TYR A 77 11.97 -15.46 0.22
CA TYR A 77 11.12 -15.93 1.31
C TYR A 77 11.01 -14.95 2.48
N ALA A 78 11.10 -13.64 2.21
CA ALA A 78 10.62 -12.62 3.13
C ALA A 78 9.08 -12.54 3.13
N ARG A 79 8.45 -13.69 3.41
CA ARG A 79 7.03 -13.94 3.66
C ARG A 79 6.07 -13.47 2.54
N PRO A 80 4.88 -14.08 2.40
CA PRO A 80 3.78 -13.30 1.86
C PRO A 80 3.72 -12.03 2.71
N ARG A 81 3.75 -10.83 2.10
CA ARG A 81 3.21 -9.64 2.77
C ARG A 81 1.93 -10.13 3.43
N PRO A 82 1.70 -9.98 4.74
CA PRO A 82 0.38 -10.29 5.26
C PRO A 82 -0.57 -9.56 4.31
N SER A 83 -1.40 -10.30 3.57
CA SER A 83 -2.48 -9.69 2.82
C SER A 83 -3.18 -8.85 3.89
N PRO A 84 -3.11 -7.51 3.85
CA PRO A 84 -3.64 -6.73 4.94
C PRO A 84 -5.13 -6.75 4.72
N GLN A 85 -5.79 -7.83 5.16
CA GLN A 85 -7.17 -8.14 4.80
C GLN A 85 -7.45 -7.69 3.36
N ALA A 86 -6.70 -8.22 2.36
CA ALA A 86 -6.77 -7.76 0.97
C ALA A 86 -8.23 -7.47 0.64
N TRP A 87 -8.54 -6.16 0.53
CA TRP A 87 -9.86 -5.54 0.50
C TRP A 87 -10.98 -6.58 0.50
N ARG A 88 -11.49 -6.97 1.68
CA ARG A 88 -12.51 -8.03 1.76
C ARG A 88 -13.82 -7.59 1.08
N THR A 89 -13.88 -7.93 -0.21
CA THR A 89 -14.98 -8.51 -0.99
C THR A 89 -16.36 -7.85 -1.01
N ASN A 90 -16.45 -6.53 -0.86
CA ASN A 90 -17.60 -5.84 -1.45
C ASN A 90 -17.22 -4.54 -2.17
N PRO A 91 -16.81 -4.62 -3.45
CA PRO A 91 -16.50 -3.43 -4.25
C PRO A 91 -17.74 -2.58 -4.56
N GLN A 92 -18.93 -2.98 -4.09
CA GLN A 92 -20.14 -2.18 -4.24
C GLN A 92 -19.97 -0.85 -3.50
N PRO A 93 -19.91 0.27 -4.24
CA PRO A 93 -19.82 1.59 -3.65
C PRO A 93 -21.01 1.83 -2.73
N LEU A 94 -20.80 2.57 -1.64
CA LEU A 94 -21.92 3.08 -0.87
C LEU A 94 -22.75 3.99 -1.78
N ALA A 95 -24.05 3.70 -1.94
CA ALA A 95 -24.98 4.54 -2.69
C ALA A 95 -25.37 5.80 -1.89
N LEU A 96 -24.35 6.54 -1.42
CA LEU A 96 -24.48 7.77 -0.63
C LEU A 96 -24.19 8.99 -1.50
N GLY A 97 -24.92 10.08 -1.28
CA GLY A 97 -24.78 11.31 -2.06
C GLY A 97 -25.28 11.21 -3.51
N ALA A 98 -25.05 12.27 -4.29
CA ALA A 98 -25.53 12.34 -5.67
C ALA A 98 -24.77 11.36 -6.60
N PRO A 99 -25.43 10.75 -7.62
CA PRO A 99 -24.80 9.73 -8.48
C PRO A 99 -23.53 10.19 -9.20
N HIS A 100 -23.40 11.48 -9.55
CA HIS A 100 -22.19 12.00 -10.18
C HIS A 100 -20.99 12.04 -9.22
N LEU A 101 -21.21 12.34 -7.94
CA LEU A 101 -20.17 12.32 -6.92
C LEU A 101 -19.71 10.90 -6.63
N GLN A 102 -20.64 9.93 -6.58
CA GLN A 102 -20.29 8.52 -6.46
C GLN A 102 -19.39 8.05 -7.61
N ARG A 103 -19.66 8.49 -8.85
CA ARG A 103 -18.78 8.20 -10.00
C ARG A 103 -17.39 8.81 -9.83
N MET A 104 -17.28 10.05 -9.35
CA MET A 104 -15.99 10.68 -9.06
C MET A 104 -15.21 9.90 -7.99
N VAL A 105 -15.88 9.52 -6.90
CA VAL A 105 -15.30 8.66 -5.85
C VAL A 105 -14.78 7.36 -6.44
N GLN A 106 -15.59 6.65 -7.24
CA GLN A 106 -15.17 5.40 -7.88
C GLN A 106 -13.97 5.60 -8.82
N GLN A 107 -13.96 6.68 -9.61
CA GLN A 107 -12.86 6.98 -10.53
C GLN A 107 -11.57 7.26 -9.78
N ALA A 108 -11.60 8.12 -8.76
CA ALA A 108 -10.43 8.41 -7.94
C ALA A 108 -9.95 7.16 -7.17
N SER A 109 -10.88 6.36 -6.63
CA SER A 109 -10.54 5.11 -5.94
C SER A 109 -9.82 4.14 -6.87
N ARG A 110 -10.32 3.95 -8.10
CA ARG A 110 -9.64 3.14 -9.13
C ARG A 110 -8.27 3.71 -9.49
N LYS A 111 -8.16 5.02 -9.70
CA LYS A 111 -6.91 5.71 -10.05
C LYS A 111 -5.81 5.48 -9.00
N HIS A 112 -6.18 5.50 -7.71
CA HIS A 112 -5.23 5.40 -6.59
C HIS A 112 -5.15 3.99 -5.97
N GLY A 113 -5.85 3.01 -6.53
CA GLY A 113 -5.86 1.62 -6.04
C GLY A 113 -6.47 1.46 -4.65
N LEU A 114 -7.58 2.16 -4.40
CA LEU A 114 -8.34 2.14 -3.14
C LEU A 114 -9.71 1.49 -3.35
N ASP A 115 -10.30 0.95 -2.28
CA ASP A 115 -11.69 0.48 -2.31
C ASP A 115 -12.67 1.66 -2.32
N PRO A 116 -13.54 1.76 -3.34
CA PRO A 116 -14.51 2.85 -3.45
C PRO A 116 -15.51 2.91 -2.31
N ARG A 117 -15.77 1.79 -1.63
CA ARG A 117 -16.65 1.76 -0.46
C ARG A 117 -16.00 2.46 0.73
N LEU A 118 -14.70 2.26 0.97
CA LEU A 118 -13.95 2.97 2.02
C LEU A 118 -13.89 4.47 1.75
N VAL A 119 -13.53 4.86 0.53
CA VAL A 119 -13.48 6.29 0.14
C VAL A 119 -14.87 6.93 0.27
N GLY A 120 -15.91 6.23 -0.14
CA GLY A 120 -17.29 6.69 0.00
C GLY A 120 -17.74 6.84 1.46
N ALA A 121 -17.31 5.94 2.35
CA ALA A 121 -17.58 6.01 3.79
C ALA A 121 -16.88 7.22 4.42
N LEU A 122 -15.63 7.46 4.05
CA LEU A 122 -14.85 8.62 4.49
C LEU A 122 -15.51 9.92 4.04
N VAL A 123 -15.86 10.06 2.75
CA VAL A 123 -16.56 11.25 2.22
C VAL A 123 -17.87 11.51 2.98
N HIS A 124 -18.61 10.45 3.30
CA HIS A 124 -19.84 10.57 4.08
C HIS A 124 -19.58 11.13 5.48
N VAL A 125 -18.59 10.59 6.20
CA VAL A 125 -18.27 11.05 7.56
C VAL A 125 -17.67 12.46 7.58
N GLU A 126 -16.89 12.82 6.57
CA GLU A 126 -16.23 14.13 6.50
C GLU A 126 -17.19 15.28 6.18
N SER A 127 -18.12 15.08 5.25
CA SER A 127 -18.94 16.18 4.72
C SER A 127 -20.40 15.84 4.48
N ALA A 128 -20.80 14.58 4.66
CA ALA A 128 -22.08 14.07 4.17
C ALA A 128 -22.32 14.42 2.67
N TYR A 129 -21.25 14.37 1.86
CA TYR A 129 -21.25 14.74 0.44
C TYR A 129 -21.54 16.23 0.14
N GLN A 130 -21.34 17.13 1.10
CA GLN A 130 -21.45 18.58 0.88
C GLN A 130 -20.17 19.12 0.21
N THR A 131 -20.27 19.47 -1.08
CA THR A 131 -19.12 19.92 -1.89
C THR A 131 -18.48 21.21 -1.39
N GLN A 132 -19.26 22.07 -0.74
CA GLN A 132 -18.81 23.35 -0.19
C GLN A 132 -18.54 23.32 1.32
N ALA A 133 -18.42 22.12 1.92
CA ALA A 133 -18.19 21.98 3.36
C ALA A 133 -16.91 22.69 3.82
N ARG A 134 -17.01 23.40 4.95
CA ARG A 134 -15.90 24.09 5.59
C ARG A 134 -15.94 23.80 7.09
N SER A 135 -14.88 23.22 7.65
CA SER A 135 -14.80 23.03 9.10
C SER A 135 -14.28 24.29 9.81
N PRO A 136 -14.56 24.44 11.12
CA PRO A 136 -13.96 25.50 11.94
C PRO A 136 -12.42 25.45 11.97
N LYS A 137 -11.84 24.26 11.81
CA LYS A 137 -10.39 24.03 11.74
C LYS A 137 -9.80 24.39 10.37
N GLY A 138 -10.65 24.73 9.38
CA GLY A 138 -10.24 25.21 8.07
C GLY A 138 -10.11 24.13 6.98
N ALA A 139 -10.59 22.92 7.24
CA ALA A 139 -10.68 21.84 6.25
C ALA A 139 -11.80 22.11 5.23
N LEU A 140 -11.62 21.64 3.99
CA LEU A 140 -12.43 22.06 2.83
C LEU A 140 -12.94 20.88 2.01
N GLY A 141 -14.17 21.00 1.50
CA GLY A 141 -14.76 20.14 0.49
C GLY A 141 -15.16 18.74 0.99
N LEU A 142 -15.35 17.83 0.05
CA LEU A 142 -15.93 16.51 0.24
C LEU A 142 -15.16 15.60 1.22
N MET A 143 -13.84 15.61 1.12
CA MET A 143 -12.91 14.81 1.92
C MET A 143 -12.21 15.65 3.01
N GLN A 144 -12.72 16.85 3.28
CA GLN A 144 -12.22 17.78 4.31
C GLN A 144 -10.69 17.91 4.30
N ILE A 145 -10.16 18.34 3.16
CA ILE A 145 -8.72 18.50 2.98
C ILE A 145 -8.26 19.80 3.64
N MET A 146 -7.24 19.70 4.48
CA MET A 146 -6.54 20.87 5.00
C MET A 146 -5.74 21.55 3.88
N PRO A 147 -5.71 22.89 3.79
CA PRO A 147 -4.97 23.60 2.74
C PRO A 147 -3.49 23.21 2.66
N ALA A 148 -2.83 23.02 3.80
CA ALA A 148 -1.44 22.56 3.85
C ALA A 148 -1.27 21.16 3.25
N THR A 149 -2.26 20.27 3.46
CA THR A 149 -2.30 18.96 2.82
C THR A 149 -2.51 19.10 1.32
N GLY A 150 -3.46 19.93 0.87
CA GLY A 150 -3.69 20.18 -0.56
C GLY A 150 -2.45 20.71 -1.28
N ALA A 151 -1.71 21.63 -0.65
CA ALA A 151 -0.48 22.18 -1.19
C ALA A 151 0.61 21.12 -1.43
N ARG A 152 0.71 20.09 -0.56
CA ARG A 152 1.62 18.94 -0.77
C ARG A 152 1.35 18.19 -2.07
N TYR A 153 0.12 18.27 -2.59
CA TYR A 153 -0.32 17.63 -3.83
C TYR A 153 -0.51 18.60 -4.99
N GLY A 154 0.04 19.82 -4.89
CA GLY A 154 0.05 20.79 -5.99
C GLY A 154 -1.23 21.61 -6.14
N VAL A 155 -2.13 21.61 -5.15
CA VAL A 155 -3.30 22.49 -5.19
C VAL A 155 -2.90 23.91 -4.83
N ALA A 156 -3.12 24.84 -5.76
CA ALA A 156 -2.63 26.21 -5.66
C ALA A 156 -3.48 27.10 -4.75
N SER A 157 -4.79 26.86 -4.67
CA SER A 157 -5.69 27.71 -3.89
C SER A 157 -6.68 26.93 -3.01
N ARG A 158 -7.16 27.60 -1.95
CA ARG A 158 -8.26 27.09 -1.12
C ARG A 158 -9.56 26.92 -1.91
N GLN A 159 -9.74 27.70 -2.97
CA GLN A 159 -10.95 27.64 -3.79
C GLN A 159 -10.96 26.37 -4.64
N ASP A 160 -9.80 25.94 -5.13
CA ASP A 160 -9.65 24.69 -5.87
C ASP A 160 -10.00 23.47 -5.02
N LEU A 161 -9.76 23.52 -3.69
CA LEU A 161 -10.17 22.47 -2.77
C LEU A 161 -11.70 22.36 -2.58
N LEU A 162 -12.49 23.28 -3.13
CA LEU A 162 -13.95 23.20 -3.15
C LEU A 162 -14.49 22.69 -4.49
N ASP A 163 -13.62 22.49 -5.48
CA ASP A 163 -13.96 21.70 -6.66
C ASP A 163 -14.02 20.21 -6.25
N PRO A 164 -15.16 19.52 -6.48
CA PRO A 164 -15.34 18.12 -6.09
C PRO A 164 -14.29 17.17 -6.68
N ALA A 165 -13.89 17.37 -7.94
CA ALA A 165 -12.98 16.46 -8.61
C ALA A 165 -11.56 16.62 -8.06
N ILE A 166 -11.09 17.86 -7.88
CA ILE A 166 -9.80 18.15 -7.25
C ILE A 166 -9.78 17.62 -5.82
N ASN A 167 -10.82 17.90 -5.04
CA ASN A 167 -10.88 17.53 -3.63
C ASN A 167 -10.86 16.00 -3.43
N ILE A 168 -11.66 15.26 -4.21
CA ILE A 168 -11.66 13.79 -4.15
C ILE A 168 -10.32 13.23 -4.62
N ASP A 169 -9.73 13.74 -5.70
CA ASP A 169 -8.47 13.21 -6.22
C ASP A 169 -7.33 13.39 -5.20
N VAL A 170 -7.24 14.58 -4.59
CA VAL A 170 -6.23 14.90 -3.58
C VAL A 170 -6.44 14.10 -2.31
N GLY A 171 -7.68 13.99 -1.83
CA GLY A 171 -8.00 13.19 -0.65
C GLY A 171 -7.74 11.71 -0.85
N ALA A 172 -8.07 11.16 -2.03
CA ALA A 172 -7.78 9.77 -2.38
C ALA A 172 -6.27 9.53 -2.47
N ARG A 173 -5.52 10.46 -3.08
CA ARG A 173 -4.05 10.36 -3.11
C ARG A 173 -3.45 10.40 -1.71
N TYR A 174 -3.92 11.30 -0.85
CA TYR A 174 -3.46 11.35 0.55
C TYR A 174 -3.78 10.06 1.31
N LEU A 175 -4.99 9.53 1.15
CA LEU A 175 -5.39 8.27 1.77
C LEU A 175 -4.51 7.10 1.29
N ARG A 176 -4.11 7.10 0.01
CA ARG A 176 -3.18 6.12 -0.55
C ARG A 176 -1.79 6.22 0.09
N ASP A 177 -1.24 7.42 0.24
CA ASP A 177 0.06 7.62 0.88
C ASP A 177 0.05 7.14 2.34
N LEU A 178 -1.05 7.39 3.07
CA LEU A 178 -1.25 6.85 4.42
C LEU A 178 -1.37 5.33 4.43
N ASN A 179 -2.08 4.76 3.45
CA ASN A 179 -2.22 3.30 3.31
C ASN A 179 -0.86 2.62 3.11
N GLU A 180 0.03 3.21 2.31
CA GLU A 180 1.40 2.73 2.17
C GLU A 180 2.21 2.90 3.45
N MET A 181 2.05 4.03 4.16
CA MET A 181 2.77 4.33 5.39
C MET A 181 2.44 3.37 6.55
N PHE A 182 1.20 2.86 6.59
CA PHE A 182 0.71 2.00 7.68
C PHE A 182 0.44 0.56 7.21
N ASP A 183 1.11 0.10 6.15
CA ASP A 183 1.05 -1.29 5.67
C ASP A 183 -0.37 -1.83 5.45
N GLY A 184 -1.30 -0.97 4.99
CA GLY A 184 -2.69 -1.33 4.75
C GLY A 184 -3.55 -1.51 6.02
N ARG A 185 -3.05 -1.12 7.20
CA ARG A 185 -3.84 -1.09 8.45
C ARG A 185 -4.88 0.02 8.40
N VAL A 186 -6.07 -0.29 7.86
CA VAL A 186 -7.17 0.67 7.64
C VAL A 186 -7.49 1.48 8.90
N ASP A 187 -7.47 0.86 10.07
CA ASP A 187 -7.68 1.53 11.36
C ASP A 187 -6.65 2.65 11.64
N LEU A 188 -5.39 2.39 11.33
CA LEU A 188 -4.30 3.37 11.48
C LEU A 188 -4.31 4.43 10.37
N VAL A 189 -4.68 4.04 9.14
CA VAL A 189 -4.85 4.96 8.00
C VAL A 189 -5.92 6.00 8.33
N LEU A 190 -7.08 5.56 8.81
CA LEU A 190 -8.18 6.45 9.21
C LEU A 190 -7.78 7.32 10.42
N ALA A 191 -7.08 6.76 11.39
CA ALA A 191 -6.57 7.52 12.52
C ALA A 191 -5.58 8.61 12.08
N ALA A 192 -4.69 8.31 11.14
CA ALA A 192 -3.72 9.25 10.59
C ALA A 192 -4.38 10.31 9.70
N TYR A 193 -5.44 9.96 8.97
CA TYR A 193 -6.19 10.91 8.17
C TYR A 193 -6.82 12.01 9.06
N ASN A 194 -7.37 11.61 10.21
CA ASN A 194 -8.02 12.53 11.15
C ASN A 194 -7.03 13.26 12.09
N ALA A 195 -6.09 12.55 12.69
CA ALA A 195 -5.18 13.08 13.74
C ALA A 195 -3.81 13.53 13.21
N GLY A 196 -3.51 13.23 11.95
CA GLY A 196 -2.18 13.37 11.35
C GLY A 196 -1.31 12.13 11.57
N GLU A 197 -0.50 11.81 10.56
CA GLU A 197 0.42 10.68 10.55
C GLU A 197 1.48 10.76 11.67
N GLY A 198 1.90 11.98 12.03
CA GLY A 198 2.85 12.23 13.11
C GLY A 198 2.29 11.84 14.49
N ALA A 199 0.99 12.02 14.71
CA ALA A 199 0.34 11.62 15.96
C ALA A 199 0.36 10.10 16.09
N VAL A 200 -0.10 9.37 15.07
CA VAL A 200 -0.10 7.90 15.06
C VAL A 200 1.30 7.33 15.29
N LYS A 201 2.33 7.91 14.64
CA LYS A 201 3.73 7.52 14.85
C LYS A 201 4.20 7.77 16.29
N ARG A 202 3.87 8.94 16.88
CA ARG A 202 4.20 9.27 18.28
C ARG A 202 3.60 8.29 19.28
N TYR A 203 2.44 7.69 18.97
CA TYR A 203 1.81 6.65 19.78
C TYR A 203 2.24 5.22 19.39
N GLY A 204 3.35 5.06 18.65
CA GLY A 204 3.92 3.75 18.34
C GLY A 204 3.08 2.95 17.34
N ASN A 205 2.57 3.62 16.30
CA ASN A 205 1.67 3.03 15.30
C ASN A 205 0.41 2.44 15.91
N ARG A 206 -0.21 3.21 16.82
CA ARG A 206 -1.49 2.89 17.45
C ARG A 206 -2.43 4.07 17.28
N ILE A 207 -3.74 3.81 17.34
CA ILE A 207 -4.75 4.86 17.35
C ILE A 207 -4.50 5.74 18.59
N PRO A 208 -4.23 7.05 18.43
CA PRO A 208 -4.03 7.96 19.55
C PRO A 208 -5.24 7.93 20.50
N PRO A 209 -5.04 8.17 21.81
CA PRO A 209 -6.12 8.23 22.80
C PRO A 209 -6.93 9.54 22.70
N TYR A 210 -7.21 9.98 21.47
CA TYR A 210 -8.05 11.12 21.16
C TYR A 210 -9.45 10.60 20.91
N ARG A 211 -10.42 11.03 21.74
CA ARG A 211 -11.81 10.57 21.62
C ARG A 211 -12.37 10.83 20.22
N GLU A 212 -12.09 12.01 19.65
CA GLU A 212 -12.48 12.40 18.27
C GLU A 212 -11.98 11.36 17.25
N THR A 213 -10.71 11.00 17.30
CA THR A 213 -10.08 10.04 16.36
C THR A 213 -10.61 8.62 16.55
N GLN A 214 -10.80 8.17 17.79
CA GLN A 214 -11.37 6.84 18.04
C GLN A 214 -12.82 6.74 17.55
N ASP A 215 -13.62 7.78 17.78
CA ASP A 215 -14.99 7.88 17.27
C ASP A 215 -15.00 7.92 15.74
N TYR A 216 -14.09 8.67 15.13
CA TYR A 216 -13.93 8.79 13.68
C TYR A 216 -13.65 7.42 13.03
N VAL A 217 -12.65 6.69 13.54
CA VAL A 217 -12.29 5.36 13.04
C VAL A 217 -13.48 4.40 13.14
N ARG A 218 -14.14 4.34 14.30
CA ARG A 218 -15.32 3.47 14.50
C ARG A 218 -16.45 3.78 13.52
N LYS A 219 -16.77 5.07 13.31
CA LYS A 219 -17.87 5.48 12.42
C LYS A 219 -17.62 5.04 10.98
N ILE A 220 -16.40 5.25 10.47
CA ILE A 220 -16.07 4.89 9.08
C ILE A 220 -16.02 3.37 8.92
N LEU A 221 -15.41 2.64 9.85
CA LEU A 221 -15.36 1.18 9.77
C LEU A 221 -16.77 0.57 9.79
N LYS A 222 -17.69 1.08 10.62
CA LYS A 222 -19.09 0.62 10.62
C LYS A 222 -19.75 0.77 9.24
N LEU A 223 -19.60 1.93 8.60
CA LEU A 223 -20.14 2.17 7.25
C LEU A 223 -19.45 1.31 6.19
N TYR A 224 -18.14 1.13 6.33
CA TYR A 224 -17.33 0.36 5.40
C TYR A 224 -17.65 -1.14 5.46
N GLU A 225 -17.83 -1.71 6.65
CA GLU A 225 -18.07 -3.14 6.86
C GLU A 225 -19.54 -3.52 6.62
N GLY A 226 -20.48 -2.59 6.81
CA GLY A 226 -21.89 -2.75 6.43
C GLY A 226 -22.82 -3.32 7.51
N ASP A 227 -22.68 -2.87 8.75
CA ASP A 227 -23.57 -3.18 9.88
C ASP A 227 -24.83 -2.30 9.95
#